data_AF-A0A392UVU1-F1
#
_entry.id   AF-A0A392UVU1-F1
#
_cell.length_a   1.000
_cell.length_b   1.000
_cell.length_c   1.000
_cell.angle_alpha   90.00
_cell.angle_beta   90.00
_cell.angle_gamma   90.00
#
_symmetry.space_group_name_H-M   'P 1'
#
loop_
_entity.id
_entity.type
_entity.pdbx_description
1 polymer ?
#
loop_
_entity_poly.entity_id
_entity_poly.type
_entity_poly.pdbx_seq_one_letter_code
_entity_poly.pdbx_strand_id
1 'polypeptide(L)' 'MSVPAAVATYMKEHLGGKSTVQWLDTEGHLPHLSAPSY' A
#
# COMPACT_ATOMS: atom_id res chain seq x y z
N MET A 1 -2.16 -7.70 -11.43
CA MET A 1 -1.14 -6.66 -11.66
C MET A 1 -1.07 -5.78 -10.41
N SER A 2 -0.12 -6.01 -9.51
CA SER A 2 0.02 -5.23 -8.26
C SER A 2 0.93 -4.01 -8.46
N VAL A 3 0.86 -3.05 -7.53
CA VAL A 3 1.77 -1.89 -7.51
C VAL A 3 3.08 -2.31 -6.82
N PRO A 4 4.27 -1.91 -7.34
CA PRO A 4 5.55 -2.20 -6.69
C PRO A 4 5.67 -1.54 -5.30
N ALA A 5 6.30 -2.22 -4.36
CA ALA A 5 6.52 -1.73 -2.99
C ALA A 5 7.27 -0.38 -2.92
N ALA A 6 8.18 -0.14 -3.87
CA ALA A 6 8.94 1.12 -3.96
C ALA A 6 8.03 2.35 -4.10
N VAL A 7 6.84 2.21 -4.68
CA VAL A 7 5.88 3.31 -4.81
C VAL A 7 5.35 3.76 -3.44
N ALA A 8 5.06 2.83 -2.54
CA ALA A 8 4.61 3.16 -1.18
C ALA A 8 5.71 3.90 -0.39
N THR A 9 6.97 3.49 -0.55
CA THR A 9 8.13 4.18 0.04
C THR A 9 8.29 5.59 -0.53
N TYR A 10 8.24 5.73 -1.87
CA TYR A 10 8.33 7.04 -2.52
C TYR A 10 7.26 8.00 -2.00
N MET A 11 6.00 7.56 -1.91
CA MET A 11 4.92 8.39 -1.39
C MET A 11 5.16 8.83 0.05
N LYS A 12 5.64 7.93 0.92
CA LYS A 12 5.96 8.27 2.32
C LYS A 12 6.99 9.39 2.41
N GLU A 13 8.01 9.37 1.56
CA GLU A 13 9.12 10.34 1.56
C GLU A 13 8.74 11.69 0.94
N HIS A 14 7.78 11.71 0.01
CA HIS A 14 7.47 12.91 -0.79
C HIS A 14 6.16 13.61 -0.40
N LEU A 15 5.35 13.02 0.48
CA LEU A 15 4.18 13.68 1.04
C LEU A 15 4.64 14.68 2.13
N GLY A 16 4.35 15.97 1.95
CA GLY A 16 4.82 17.07 2.82
C GLY A 16 4.26 17.10 4.26
N GLY A 17 3.63 16.02 4.72
CA GLY A 17 3.05 15.87 6.05
C GLY A 17 3.33 14.48 6.64
N LYS A 18 2.86 14.23 7.87
CA LYS A 18 3.02 12.92 8.50
C LYS A 18 2.28 11.85 7.70
N SER A 19 3.00 10.80 7.32
CA SER A 19 2.50 9.68 6.53
C SER A 19 2.98 8.34 7.12
N THR A 20 2.16 7.30 6.93
CA THR A 20 2.43 5.94 7.43
C THR A 20 2.19 4.94 6.31
N VAL A 21 3.00 3.88 6.26
CA VAL A 21 2.80 2.74 5.38
C VAL A 21 2.45 1.54 6.25
N GLN A 22 1.35 0.85 5.92
CA GLN A 22 0.93 -0.40 6.54
C GLN A 22 0.89 -1.47 5.44
N TRP A 23 1.62 -2.56 5.66
CA TRP A 23 1.62 -3.70 4.77
C TRP A 23 0.49 -4.66 5.15
N LEU A 24 -0.24 -5.12 4.15
CA LEU A 24 -1.23 -6.18 4.29
C LEU A 24 -0.60 -7.46 3.74
N ASP A 25 -0.64 -8.55 4.50
CA ASP A 25 -0.13 -9.86 4.05
C ASP A 25 -1.15 -10.51 3.11
N THR A 26 -1.29 -9.93 1.92
CA THR A 26 -2.21 -10.35 0.87
C THR A 26 -1.67 -9.95 -0.50
N GLU A 27 -2.03 -10.72 -1.52
CA GLU A 27 -1.62 -10.46 -2.90
C GLU A 27 -2.72 -9.76 -3.70
N GLY A 28 -2.29 -9.03 -4.75
CA GLY A 28 -3.18 -8.42 -5.74
C GLY A 28 -3.25 -6.90 -5.68
N HIS A 29 -4.08 -6.32 -6.54
CA HIS A 29 -4.23 -4.86 -6.67
C HIS A 29 -5.46 -4.32 -5.94
N LEU A 30 -6.44 -5.19 -5.68
CA LEU A 30 -7.74 -4.84 -5.13
C LEU A 30 -7.95 -5.57 -3.78
N PRO A 31 -7.10 -5.31 -2.77
CA PRO A 31 -7.19 -6.00 -1.49
C PRO A 31 -8.55 -5.78 -0.79
N HIS A 32 -9.24 -4.66 -1.07
CA HIS A 32 -10.58 -4.39 -0.54
C HIS A 32 -11.67 -5.33 -1.08
N LEU A 33 -11.43 -6.04 -2.20
CA LEU A 33 -12.33 -7.06 -2.75
C LEU A 33 -11.84 -8.48 -2.44
N SER A 34 -10.52 -8.72 -2.55
CA SER A 34 -9.94 -10.05 -2.36
C SER A 34 -9.67 -10.42 -0.90
N ALA A 35 -9.46 -9.42 -0.02
CA ALA A 35 -9.20 -9.58 1.40
C ALA A 35 -9.99 -8.53 2.22
N PRO A 36 -11.34 -8.57 2.19
CA PRO A 36 -12.21 -7.51 2.73
C PRO A 36 -12.19 -7.37 4.26
N SER A 37 -11.63 -8.35 4.97
CA SER A 37 -11.56 -8.40 6.44
C SER A 37 -10.23 -7.86 7.02
N TYR A 38 -9.31 -7.42 6.16
CA TYR A 38 -8.03 -6.83 6.56
C TYR A 38 -8.18 -5.35 6.93
#